data_AF-A0A8C6SSW9-F1
#
_entry.id   AF-A0A8C6SSW9-F1
#
_cell.length_a   1.000
_cell.length_b   1.000
_cell.length_c   1.000
_cell.angle_alpha   90.00
_cell.angle_beta   90.00
_cell.angle_gamma   90.00
#
_symmetry.space_group_name_H-M   'P 1'
#
loop_
_entity.id
_entity.type
_entity.pdbx_description
1 polymer ?
#
loop_
_entity_poly.entity_id
_entity_poly.type
_entity_poly.pdbx_seq_one_letter_code
_entity_poly.pdbx_strand_id
1 'polypeptide(L)'
;MSRLLQLVALLAAISLSVSYDSHESSESLEDLFMAPSRANSFITPQRGTLYNPSRGSAVNYYNLMRIKSPAERRAETCEDYSPCRFYAYRYGYQQAYQRFFASRAQTPQRTAFSRRY
;
A
#
# COMPACT_ATOMS: atom_id res chain seq x y z
N MET A 1 -27.63 45.33 -34.52
CA MET A 1 -27.00 44.94 -33.24
C MET A 1 -27.49 43.58 -32.72
N SER A 2 -28.79 43.27 -32.82
CA SER A 2 -29.36 41.98 -32.38
C SER A 2 -28.75 40.73 -33.06
N ARG A 3 -28.51 40.77 -34.38
CA ARG A 3 -27.94 39.65 -35.14
C ARG A 3 -26.51 39.28 -34.72
N LEU A 4 -25.70 40.29 -34.38
CA LEU A 4 -24.33 40.09 -33.87
C LEU A 4 -24.35 39.48 -32.47
N LEU A 5 -25.23 39.97 -31.60
CA LEU A 5 -25.42 39.41 -30.26
C LEU A 5 -25.89 37.94 -30.29
N GLN A 6 -26.80 37.60 -31.22
CA GLN A 6 -27.24 36.21 -31.43
C GLN A 6 -26.09 35.29 -31.88
N LEU A 7 -25.23 35.78 -32.78
CA LEU A 7 -24.09 35.01 -33.29
C LEU A 7 -23.04 34.78 -32.19
N VAL A 8 -22.74 35.80 -31.39
CA VAL A 8 -21.84 35.69 -30.22
C VAL A 8 -22.41 34.72 -29.18
N ALA A 9 -23.71 34.78 -28.89
CA ALA A 9 -24.35 33.87 -27.95
C ALA A 9 -24.28 32.40 -28.42
N LEU A 10 -24.47 32.16 -29.72
CA LEU A 10 -24.34 30.82 -30.31
C LEU A 10 -22.91 30.29 -30.22
N LEU A 11 -21.92 31.12 -30.54
CA LEU A 11 -20.51 30.72 -30.46
C LEU A 11 -20.10 30.39 -29.02
N ALA A 12 -20.56 31.18 -28.04
CA ALA A 12 -20.30 30.92 -26.62
C ALA A 12 -20.95 29.62 -26.14
N ALA A 13 -22.18 29.33 -26.57
CA ALA A 13 -22.86 28.08 -26.23
C ALA A 13 -22.13 26.86 -26.82
N ILE A 14 -21.66 26.97 -28.06
CA ILE A 14 -20.89 25.91 -28.72
C ILE A 14 -19.56 25.68 -27.99
N SER A 15 -18.81 26.73 -27.67
CA SER A 15 -17.54 26.57 -26.94
C SER A 15 -17.74 25.93 -25.57
N LEU A 16 -18.77 26.32 -24.81
CA LEU A 16 -19.12 25.70 -23.53
C LEU A 16 -19.50 24.23 -23.68
N SER A 17 -20.29 23.87 -24.71
CA SER A 17 -20.70 22.48 -24.94
C SER A 17 -19.53 21.56 -25.33
N VAL A 18 -18.59 22.05 -26.14
CA VAL A 18 -17.40 21.29 -26.55
C VAL A 18 -16.41 21.13 -25.39
N SER A 19 -16.27 22.15 -24.53
CA SER A 19 -15.41 22.09 -23.34
C SER A 19 -16.03 21.29 -22.18
N TYR A 20 -17.34 21.09 -22.16
CA TYR A 20 -18.01 20.31 -21.11
C TYR A 20 -17.71 18.80 -21.21
N ASP A 21 -17.49 18.29 -22.43
CA ASP A 21 -17.13 16.89 -22.67
C ASP A 21 -15.62 16.63 -22.57
N SER A 22 -14.82 17.66 -22.26
CA SER A 22 -13.42 17.49 -21.85
C SER A 22 -13.37 17.00 -20.40
N HIS A 23 -13.79 15.75 -20.20
CA HIS A 23 -13.57 14.97 -18.98
C HIS A 23 -12.07 14.61 -18.84
N GLU A 24 -11.16 15.57 -19.03
CA GLU A 24 -9.70 15.44 -18.87
C GLU A 24 -9.29 15.50 -17.40
N SER A 25 -10.08 14.86 -16.56
CA SER A 25 -9.76 14.58 -15.17
C SER A 25 -10.37 13.23 -14.83
N SER A 26 -9.90 12.20 -15.53
CA SER A 26 -9.73 10.89 -14.90
C SER A 26 -8.50 11.02 -13.98
N GLU A 27 -8.63 11.87 -12.96
CA GLU A 27 -7.70 11.90 -11.84
C GLU A 27 -7.53 10.46 -11.37
N SER A 28 -6.28 10.02 -11.41
CA SER A 28 -5.95 8.62 -11.30
C SER A 28 -6.55 8.11 -10.00
N LEU A 29 -7.45 7.12 -10.10
CA LEU A 29 -7.98 6.40 -8.95
C LEU A 29 -6.89 5.45 -8.45
N GLU A 30 -5.72 6.02 -8.19
CA GLU A 30 -4.60 5.40 -7.54
C GLU A 30 -4.93 5.34 -6.05
N ASP A 31 -5.87 4.45 -5.73
CA ASP A 31 -5.83 3.72 -4.46
C ASP A 31 -4.67 2.71 -4.53
N LEU A 32 -3.47 3.22 -4.85
CA LEU A 32 -2.22 2.48 -4.89
C LEU A 32 -1.48 2.62 -3.54
N PHE A 33 -2.23 2.91 -2.47
CA PHE A 33 -1.73 2.76 -1.11
C PHE A 33 -1.61 1.27 -0.81
N MET A 34 -0.44 0.73 -1.15
CA MET A 34 -0.05 -0.61 -0.79
C MET A 34 -0.13 -0.77 0.73
N ALA A 35 -0.77 -1.86 1.18
CA ALA A 35 -0.87 -2.17 2.60
C ALA A 35 0.53 -2.09 3.27
N PRO A 36 0.66 -1.55 4.50
CA PRO A 36 1.94 -1.46 5.21
C PRO A 36 2.69 -2.80 5.29
N SER A 37 1.93 -3.91 5.35
CA SER A 37 2.45 -5.28 5.30
C SER A 37 3.24 -5.59 4.02
N ARG A 38 2.88 -4.96 2.89
CA ARG A 38 3.45 -5.16 1.56
C ARG A 38 4.44 -4.09 1.12
N ALA A 39 4.55 -2.97 1.84
CA ALA A 39 5.40 -1.82 1.45
C ALA A 39 6.88 -2.16 1.14
N ASN A 40 7.41 -3.28 1.67
CA ASN A 40 8.77 -3.73 1.40
C ASN A 40 8.92 -4.59 0.13
N SER A 41 7.86 -4.85 -0.64
CA SER A 41 7.90 -5.72 -1.83
C SER A 41 8.84 -5.21 -2.92
N PHE A 42 9.04 -3.89 -2.99
CA PHE A 42 9.91 -3.26 -3.97
C PHE A 42 11.38 -3.20 -3.52
N ILE A 43 11.66 -3.50 -2.25
CA ILE A 43 13.03 -3.49 -1.73
C ILE A 43 13.69 -4.83 -2.06
N THR A 44 14.46 -4.87 -3.14
CA THR A 44 15.28 -6.03 -3.48
C THR A 44 16.15 -6.40 -2.27
N PRO A 45 16.01 -7.61 -1.70
CA PRO A 45 16.93 -8.04 -0.65
C PRO A 45 18.32 -8.04 -1.26
N GLN A 46 19.23 -7.22 -0.72
CA GLN A 46 20.64 -7.34 -1.03
C GLN A 46 21.06 -8.74 -0.59
N ARG A 47 21.02 -9.66 -1.55
CA ARG A 47 21.54 -11.01 -1.42
C ARG A 47 23.01 -10.81 -1.08
N GLY A 48 23.36 -11.13 0.16
CA GLY A 48 24.69 -10.87 0.70
C GLY A 48 25.75 -11.24 -0.33
N THR A 49 26.54 -10.23 -0.71
CA THR A 49 27.67 -10.38 -1.62
C THR A 49 28.52 -11.54 -1.13
N LEU A 50 28.69 -12.55 -1.98
CA LEU A 50 29.43 -13.78 -1.75
C LEU A 50 30.96 -13.55 -1.63
N TYR A 51 31.42 -12.32 -1.36
CA TYR A 51 32.83 -11.96 -1.39
C TYR A 51 33.12 -10.63 -0.67
N ASN A 52 33.12 -10.62 0.67
CA ASN A 52 34.05 -9.83 1.52
C ASN A 52 33.60 -9.83 3.00
N PRO A 53 34.37 -10.44 3.92
CA PRO A 53 34.04 -10.48 5.34
C PRO A 53 34.69 -9.31 6.10
N SER A 54 34.24 -8.07 5.87
CA SER A 54 34.73 -6.91 6.67
C SER A 54 33.66 -5.83 6.89
N ARG A 55 32.39 -6.21 7.09
CA ARG A 55 31.27 -5.24 7.20
C ARG A 55 30.19 -5.62 8.22
N GLY A 56 30.58 -6.33 9.30
CA GLY A 56 29.65 -6.92 10.28
C GLY A 56 28.78 -5.94 11.08
N SER A 57 29.15 -4.66 11.17
CA SER A 57 28.39 -3.67 11.97
C SER A 57 27.34 -2.91 11.15
N ALA A 58 27.70 -2.41 9.95
CA ALA A 58 26.78 -1.66 9.11
C ALA A 58 25.64 -2.55 8.57
N VAL A 59 25.95 -3.76 8.11
CA VAL A 59 24.94 -4.70 7.59
C VAL A 59 23.97 -5.14 8.70
N ASN A 60 24.44 -5.25 9.94
CA ASN A 60 23.56 -5.50 11.09
C ASN A 60 22.62 -4.32 11.34
N TYR A 61 23.11 -3.09 11.37
CA TYR A 61 22.26 -1.92 11.62
C TYR A 61 21.15 -1.78 10.58
N TYR A 62 21.47 -1.92 9.29
CA TYR A 62 20.46 -1.90 8.22
C TYR A 62 19.48 -3.08 8.30
N ASN A 63 19.94 -4.27 8.68
CA ASN A 63 19.06 -5.42 8.88
C ASN A 63 18.16 -5.24 10.12
N LEU A 64 18.65 -4.69 11.22
CA LEU A 64 17.83 -4.36 12.40
C LEU A 64 16.77 -3.30 12.06
N MET A 65 17.12 -2.27 11.30
CA MET A 65 16.13 -1.29 10.80
C MET A 65 15.08 -1.90 9.87
N ARG A 66 15.39 -3.00 9.17
CA ARG A 66 14.46 -3.72 8.30
C ARG A 66 13.64 -4.79 9.03
N ILE A 67 14.02 -5.15 10.27
CA ILE A 67 13.31 -6.16 11.07
C ILE A 67 12.17 -5.46 11.83
N LYS A 68 10.97 -5.54 11.25
CA LYS A 68 9.73 -5.15 11.95
C LYS A 68 9.61 -5.88 13.27
N SER A 69 9.20 -5.16 14.31
CA SER A 69 9.01 -5.77 15.64
C SER A 69 7.93 -6.86 15.58
N PRO A 70 7.97 -7.88 16.45
CA PRO A 70 6.89 -8.87 16.52
C PRO A 70 5.52 -8.23 16.76
N ALA A 71 5.47 -7.12 17.49
CA ALA A 71 4.24 -6.37 17.73
C ALA A 71 3.71 -5.71 16.46
N GLU A 72 4.58 -5.08 15.69
CA GLU A 72 4.25 -4.43 14.42
C GLU A 72 3.79 -5.43 13.37
N ARG A 73 4.45 -6.59 13.26
CA ARG A 73 3.99 -7.66 12.37
C ARG A 73 2.60 -8.20 12.74
N ARG A 74 2.28 -8.28 14.04
CA ARG A 74 0.94 -8.65 14.51
C ARG A 74 -0.10 -7.57 14.16
N ALA A 75 0.27 -6.30 14.30
CA ALA A 75 -0.59 -5.18 13.91
C ALA A 75 -0.89 -5.22 12.39
N GLU A 76 0.15 -5.36 11.56
CA GLU A 76 0.01 -5.51 10.10
C GLU A 76 -0.90 -6.69 9.70
N THR A 77 -0.71 -7.85 10.34
CA THR A 77 -1.58 -9.03 10.10
C THR A 77 -3.04 -8.74 10.44
N CYS A 78 -3.28 -7.94 11.48
CA CYS A 78 -4.62 -7.57 11.89
C CYS A 78 -5.24 -6.48 11.02
N GLU A 79 -4.44 -5.57 10.47
CA GLU A 79 -4.90 -4.59 9.48
C GLU A 79 -5.38 -5.25 8.19
N ASP A 80 -4.72 -6.35 7.79
CA ASP A 80 -5.10 -7.15 6.62
C ASP A 80 -6.38 -8.00 6.84
N TYR A 81 -6.85 -8.16 8.08
CA TYR A 81 -8.05 -8.95 8.42
C TYR A 81 -9.11 -8.09 9.13
N SER A 82 -10.15 -7.70 8.39
CA SER A 82 -11.13 -6.70 8.85
C SER A 82 -11.74 -6.99 10.23
N PRO A 83 -12.08 -8.23 10.64
CA PRO A 83 -12.59 -8.50 11.98
C PRO A 83 -11.54 -8.24 13.08
N CYS A 84 -10.26 -8.55 12.82
CA CYS A 84 -9.19 -8.19 13.75
C CYS A 84 -8.99 -6.67 13.80
N ARG A 85 -8.97 -5.99 12.65
CA ARG A 85 -8.81 -4.54 12.57
C ARG A 85 -9.87 -3.78 13.38
N PHE A 86 -11.14 -4.09 13.18
CA PHE A 86 -12.23 -3.43 13.90
C PHE A 86 -12.18 -3.68 15.42
N TYR A 87 -11.80 -4.90 15.82
CA TYR A 87 -11.61 -5.22 17.23
C TYR A 87 -10.40 -4.50 17.84
N ALA A 88 -9.31 -4.38 17.08
CA ALA A 88 -8.10 -3.69 17.48
C ALA A 88 -8.33 -2.20 17.76
N TYR A 89 -9.25 -1.53 17.05
CA TYR A 89 -9.61 -0.13 17.36
C TYR A 89 -10.18 0.07 18.77
N ARG A 90 -10.72 -0.97 19.40
CA ARG A 90 -11.27 -0.91 20.76
C ARG A 90 -10.34 -1.50 21.82
N TYR A 91 -9.65 -2.60 21.50
CA TYR A 91 -8.91 -3.40 22.49
C TYR A 91 -7.40 -3.50 22.22
N GLY A 92 -6.93 -2.89 21.13
CA GLY A 92 -5.54 -2.92 20.69
C GLY A 92 -5.16 -4.18 19.90
N TYR A 93 -4.10 -4.05 19.12
CA TYR A 93 -3.64 -5.09 18.18
C TYR A 93 -3.15 -6.38 18.86
N GLN A 94 -2.59 -6.32 20.08
CA GLN A 94 -2.12 -7.52 20.78
C GLN A 94 -3.27 -8.46 21.16
N GLN A 95 -4.31 -7.92 21.79
CA GLN A 95 -5.48 -8.70 22.19
C GLN A 95 -6.26 -9.17 20.97
N ALA A 96 -6.41 -8.31 19.97
CA ALA A 96 -7.05 -8.66 18.71
C ALA A 96 -6.32 -9.81 18.01
N TYR A 97 -4.99 -9.72 17.90
CA TYR A 97 -4.19 -10.77 17.29
C TYR A 97 -4.35 -12.11 18.00
N GLN A 98 -4.32 -12.13 19.34
CA GLN A 98 -4.54 -13.34 20.11
C GLN A 98 -5.95 -13.91 19.86
N ARG A 99 -6.98 -13.08 19.88
CA ARG A 99 -8.36 -13.50 19.67
C ARG A 99 -8.59 -14.18 18.32
N PHE A 100 -8.00 -13.67 17.25
CA PHE A 100 -8.24 -14.17 15.89
C PHE A 100 -7.15 -15.11 15.35
N PHE A 101 -5.94 -15.05 15.90
CA PHE A 101 -4.78 -15.77 15.37
C PHE A 101 -3.99 -16.57 16.42
N ALA A 102 -4.41 -16.67 17.69
CA ALA A 102 -3.68 -17.47 18.68
C ALA A 102 -3.51 -18.95 18.28
N SER A 103 -4.49 -19.53 17.59
CA SER A 103 -4.38 -20.90 17.03
C SER A 103 -3.50 -20.98 15.79
N ARG A 104 -3.35 -19.87 15.04
CA ARG A 104 -2.54 -19.77 13.81
C ARG A 104 -1.09 -19.33 14.06
N ALA A 105 -0.80 -18.72 15.22
CA ALA A 105 0.54 -18.30 15.60
C ALA A 105 1.54 -19.47 15.73
N GLN A 106 1.05 -20.72 15.73
CA GLN A 106 1.87 -21.93 15.66
C GLN A 106 2.35 -22.26 14.24
N THR A 107 1.77 -21.66 13.20
CA THR A 107 2.21 -21.84 11.81
C THR A 107 2.70 -20.49 11.27
N PRO A 108 4.01 -20.19 11.36
CA PRO A 108 4.58 -19.15 10.51
C PRO A 108 4.42 -19.61 9.07
N GLN A 109 3.36 -19.17 8.39
CA GLN A 109 3.21 -19.37 6.94
C GLN A 109 4.27 -18.53 6.23
N ARG A 110 5.50 -19.05 6.20
CA ARG A 110 6.36 -18.95 5.03
C ARG A 110 5.68 -19.80 3.95
N THR A 111 4.70 -19.25 3.25
CA THR A 111 4.44 -19.69 1.88
C THR A 111 5.61 -19.19 1.02
N ALA A 112 6.76 -19.85 1.19
CA ALA A 112 7.82 -19.83 0.21
C ALA A 112 7.25 -20.53 -1.02
N PHE A 113 6.77 -19.75 -1.99
CA PHE A 113 6.48 -20.25 -3.32
C PHE A 113 7.71 -21.02 -3.80
N SER A 114 7.56 -22.34 -3.90
CA SER A 114 8.56 -23.25 -4.46
C SER A 114 8.81 -22.82 -5.90
N ARG A 115 9.89 -22.10 -6.14
CA ARG A 115 10.35 -21.74 -7.47
C ARG A 115 10.92 -23.01 -8.11
N ARG A 116 10.08 -23.77 -8.81
CA ARG A 116 10.52 -24.78 -9.78
C ARG A 116 11.03 -24.03 -11.01
N TYR A 117 12.32 -24.16 -11.28
CA TYR A 117 12.92 -24.23 -12.61
C TYR A 117 14.23 -25.00 -12.46
#